data_AF-A0A2D6X029-F1
#
_entry.id   AF-A0A2D6X029-F1
#
_cell.length_a   1.000
_cell.length_b   1.000
_cell.length_c   1.000
_cell.angle_alpha   90.00
_cell.angle_beta   90.00
_cell.angle_gamma   90.00
#
_symmetry.space_group_name_H-M   'P 1'
#
loop_
_entity.id
_entity.type
_entity.pdbx_description
1 polymer ?
#
loop_
_entity_poly.entity_id
_entity_poly.type
_entity_poly.pdbx_seq_one_letter_code
_entity_poly.pdbx_strand_id
1 'polypeptide(L)'
;MPAQSEAQRRAAGAALAAKRKGSSKGLGGASRSMYDMTEDQLEDFASKEMQDLPPVAAQAVSAAESDIAQRAQGVVKAIDSFIKGR
;
A
#
# COMPACT_ATOMS: atom_id res chain seq x y z
N MET A 1 -5.13 -25.98 -3.73
CA MET A 1 -3.89 -25.18 -3.84
C MET A 1 -4.30 -23.72 -3.90
N PRO A 2 -3.78 -22.83 -3.05
CA PRO A 2 -4.15 -21.41 -3.10
C PRO A 2 -3.64 -20.79 -4.41
N ALA A 3 -4.33 -19.74 -4.86
CA ALA A 3 -4.22 -19.07 -6.15
C ALA A 3 -2.79 -18.84 -6.64
N GLN A 4 -2.57 -19.13 -7.93
CA GLN A 4 -1.45 -18.77 -8.82
C GLN A 4 -0.05 -18.57 -8.22
N SER A 5 0.95 -19.26 -8.80
CA SER A 5 2.33 -19.16 -8.32
C SER A 5 2.85 -17.71 -8.37
N GLU A 6 3.73 -17.36 -7.42
CA GLU A 6 4.35 -16.04 -7.38
C GLU A 6 5.08 -15.68 -8.68
N ALA A 7 5.67 -16.67 -9.35
CA ALA A 7 6.30 -16.50 -10.66
C ALA A 7 5.26 -16.07 -11.72
N GLN A 8 4.06 -16.65 -11.70
CA GLN A 8 2.98 -16.31 -12.62
C GLN A 8 2.45 -14.89 -12.36
N ARG A 9 2.29 -14.50 -11.09
CA ARG A 9 1.91 -13.14 -10.71
C ARG A 9 2.93 -12.10 -11.16
N ARG A 10 4.23 -12.39 -10.99
CA ARG A 10 5.33 -11.53 -11.48
C ARG A 10 5.34 -11.44 -13.01
N ALA A 11 5.09 -12.56 -13.70
CA ALA A 11 4.98 -12.59 -15.15
C ALA A 11 3.78 -11.77 -15.65
N ALA A 12 2.63 -11.89 -15.00
CA ALA A 12 1.44 -11.11 -15.29
C ALA A 12 1.68 -9.61 -15.09
N GLY A 13 2.33 -9.21 -13.99
CA GLY A 13 2.67 -7.80 -13.73
C GLY A 13 3.63 -7.22 -14.77
N ALA A 14 4.62 -7.99 -15.21
CA ALA A 14 5.53 -7.59 -16.28
C ALA A 14 4.79 -7.44 -17.63
N ALA A 15 3.91 -8.39 -17.95
CA ALA A 15 3.08 -8.35 -19.16
C ALA A 15 2.10 -7.17 -19.14
N LEU A 16 1.46 -6.87 -18.00
CA LEU A 16 0.55 -5.74 -17.81
C LEU A 16 1.26 -4.40 -18.07
N ALA A 17 2.45 -4.23 -17.47
CA ALA A 17 3.26 -3.02 -17.66
C ALA A 17 3.69 -2.83 -19.13
N ALA A 18 4.07 -3.91 -19.80
CA ALA A 18 4.39 -3.92 -21.21
C ALA A 18 3.19 -3.56 -22.09
N LYS A 19 2.01 -4.11 -21.77
CA LYS A 19 0.76 -3.87 -22.50
C LYS A 19 0.29 -2.42 -22.39
N ARG A 20 0.33 -1.84 -21.19
CA ARG A 20 0.07 -0.41 -20.94
C ARG A 20 1.02 0.52 -21.71
N LYS A 21 2.26 0.06 -21.96
CA LYS A 21 3.27 0.80 -22.75
C LYS A 21 3.23 0.48 -24.25
N GLY A 22 2.39 -0.47 -24.69
CA GLY A 22 2.34 -0.93 -26.07
C GLY A 22 3.63 -1.58 -26.58
N SER A 23 4.48 -2.11 -25.69
CA SER A 23 5.80 -2.64 -26.06
C SER A 23 6.08 -3.97 -25.39
N SER A 24 6.32 -5.00 -26.20
CA SER A 24 6.73 -6.34 -25.74
C SER A 24 8.26 -6.51 -25.67
N LYS A 25 9.04 -5.44 -25.95
CA LYS A 25 10.50 -5.49 -25.87
C LYS A 25 10.94 -5.70 -24.41
N GLY A 26 11.55 -6.86 -24.15
CA GLY A 26 12.07 -7.24 -22.83
C GLY A 26 11.22 -8.27 -22.09
N LEU A 27 10.08 -8.71 -22.64
CA LEU A 27 9.32 -9.82 -22.06
C LEU A 27 10.00 -11.16 -22.36
N GLY A 28 10.29 -11.93 -21.31
CA GLY A 28 10.86 -13.27 -21.40
C GLY A 28 9.93 -14.35 -20.85
N GLY A 29 9.99 -15.55 -21.44
CA GLY A 29 9.27 -16.72 -20.95
C GLY A 29 7.76 -16.51 -20.82
N ALA A 30 7.21 -16.84 -19.65
CA ALA A 30 5.78 -16.79 -19.35
C ALA A 30 5.16 -15.40 -19.57
N SER A 31 5.88 -14.31 -19.27
CA SER A 31 5.38 -12.95 -19.44
C SER A 31 5.08 -12.62 -20.91
N ARG A 32 5.77 -13.27 -21.85
CA ARG A 32 5.53 -13.08 -23.28
C ARG A 32 4.27 -13.81 -23.74
N SER A 33 4.02 -15.02 -23.24
CA SER A 33 2.78 -15.75 -23.49
C SER A 33 1.57 -15.09 -22.81
N MET A 34 1.77 -14.45 -21.66
CA MET A 34 0.71 -13.73 -20.95
C MET A 34 0.36 -12.38 -21.60
N TYR A 35 1.26 -11.79 -22.39
CA TYR A 35 1.01 -10.51 -23.10
C TYR A 35 -0.21 -10.57 -24.03
N ASP A 36 -0.53 -11.76 -24.56
CA ASP A 36 -1.69 -11.98 -25.44
C ASP A 36 -3.03 -11.96 -24.67
N MET A 37 -3.00 -11.98 -23.33
CA MET A 37 -4.20 -11.89 -22.49
C MET A 37 -4.73 -10.45 -22.41
N THR A 38 -5.97 -10.30 -21.92
CA THR A 38 -6.58 -8.98 -21.72
C THR A 38 -5.91 -8.21 -20.58
N GLU A 39 -6.06 -6.88 -20.57
CA GLU A 39 -5.47 -6.06 -19.49
C GLU A 39 -6.06 -6.44 -18.14
N ASP A 40 -7.38 -6.60 -18.07
CA ASP A 40 -8.11 -6.99 -16.87
C ASP A 40 -7.66 -8.36 -16.34
N GLN A 41 -7.50 -9.36 -17.21
CA GLN A 41 -7.00 -10.67 -16.80
C GLN A 41 -5.56 -10.61 -16.26
N LEU A 42 -4.71 -9.78 -16.85
CA LEU A 42 -3.35 -9.57 -16.37
C LEU A 42 -3.35 -8.86 -15.01
N GLU A 43 -4.28 -7.94 -14.79
CA GLU A 43 -4.47 -7.25 -13.51
C GLU A 43 -4.96 -8.19 -12.42
N ASP A 44 -5.92 -9.07 -12.70
CA ASP A 44 -6.37 -10.10 -11.76
C ASP A 44 -5.21 -11.02 -11.35
N PHE A 45 -4.40 -11.46 -12.31
CA PHE A 45 -3.26 -12.33 -12.06
C PHE A 45 -2.09 -11.61 -11.38
N ALA A 46 -1.89 -10.32 -11.65
CA ALA A 46 -0.84 -9.50 -11.04
C ALA A 46 -1.23 -9.05 -9.62
N SER A 47 -2.52 -8.91 -9.36
CA SER A 47 -3.05 -8.48 -8.07
C SER A 47 -2.77 -9.53 -7.01
N LYS A 48 -2.13 -9.10 -5.92
CA LYS A 48 -2.16 -9.87 -4.69
C LYS A 48 -3.46 -9.47 -4.01
N GLU A 49 -4.36 -10.41 -3.76
CA GLU A 49 -5.45 -10.14 -2.84
C GLU A 49 -4.84 -9.63 -1.53
N MET A 50 -5.08 -8.36 -1.25
CA MET A 50 -4.75 -7.78 0.03
C MET A 50 -5.81 -8.31 0.99
N GLN A 51 -5.63 -9.55 1.43
CA GLN A 51 -6.48 -10.17 2.45
C GLN A 51 -6.35 -9.31 3.70
N ASP A 52 -7.44 -8.61 4.02
CA ASP A 52 -7.71 -7.83 5.23
C ASP A 52 -6.48 -7.61 6.12
N LEU A 53 -5.72 -6.55 5.84
CA LEU A 53 -4.74 -6.07 6.80
C LEU A 53 -5.54 -5.60 8.04
N PRO A 54 -5.27 -6.13 9.25
CA PRO A 54 -6.03 -5.75 10.43
C PRO A 54 -5.90 -4.23 10.68
N PRO A 55 -6.93 -3.60 11.26
CA PRO A 55 -6.98 -2.15 11.52
C PRO A 55 -5.90 -1.64 12.49
N VAL A 56 -4.99 -2.50 12.95
CA VAL A 56 -3.87 -2.17 13.85
C VAL A 56 -2.96 -1.07 13.28
N ALA A 57 -2.83 -0.95 11.95
CA ALA A 57 -2.10 0.15 11.32
C ALA A 57 -2.85 1.49 11.43
N ALA A 58 -4.18 1.49 11.47
CA ALA A 58 -5.01 2.69 11.62
C ALA A 58 -5.19 3.12 13.09
N GLN A 59 -5.09 2.18 14.05
CA GLN A 59 -5.23 2.48 15.47
C GLN A 59 -3.96 3.07 16.09
N ALA A 60 -2.78 2.68 15.59
CA ALA A 60 -1.50 3.20 16.08
C ALA A 60 -1.31 4.70 15.81
N VAL A 61 -1.86 5.22 14.70
CA VAL A 61 -1.80 6.65 14.38
C VAL A 61 -2.75 7.48 15.25
N SER A 62 -3.94 6.96 15.57
CA SER A 62 -4.91 7.64 16.44
C SER A 62 -4.44 7.75 17.90
N ALA A 63 -3.77 6.71 18.43
CA ALA A 63 -3.21 6.74 19.77
C ALA A 63 -2.01 7.71 19.89
N ALA A 64 -1.23 7.88 18.82
CA ALA A 64 -0.15 8.86 18.80
C ALA A 64 -0.66 10.32 18.75
N GLU A 65 -1.77 10.56 18.06
CA GLU A 65 -2.39 11.89 17.96
C GLU A 65 -2.96 12.39 19.30
N SER A 66 -3.55 11.50 20.10
CA SER A 66 -4.09 11.85 21.41
C SER A 66 -2.99 12.18 22.44
N ASP A 67 -1.87 11.47 22.41
CA ASP A 67 -0.71 11.73 23.28
C ASP A 67 -0.03 13.08 22.99
N ILE A 68 0.10 13.44 21.72
CA ILE A 68 0.66 14.74 21.30
C ILE A 68 -0.26 15.87 21.77
N ALA A 69 -1.57 15.72 21.62
CA ALA A 69 -2.55 16.72 22.04
C ALA A 69 -2.55 16.94 23.56
N GLN A 70 -2.46 15.87 24.36
CA GLN A 70 -2.42 15.98 25.83
C GLN A 70 -1.13 16.66 26.32
N ARG A 71 0.01 16.36 25.69
CA ARG A 71 1.29 17.01 26.01
C ARG A 71 1.27 18.50 25.69
N ALA A 72 0.68 18.89 24.54
CA ALA A 72 0.55 20.30 24.17
C ALA A 72 -0.32 21.09 25.15
N GLN A 73 -1.42 20.51 25.63
CA GLN A 73 -2.30 21.14 26.63
C GLN A 73 -1.60 21.36 27.97
N GLY A 74 -0.72 20.45 28.38
CA GLY A 74 0.09 20.61 29.59
C GLY A 74 1.02 21.83 29.52
N VAL A 75 1.67 22.04 28.37
CA VAL A 75 2.55 23.19 28.15
C VAL A 75 1.75 24.50 28.14
N VAL A 76 0.61 24.55 27.47
CA VAL A 76 -0.25 25.74 27.43
C VAL A 76 -0.74 26.12 28.82
N LYS A 77 -1.19 25.15 29.63
CA LYS A 77 -1.61 25.38 31.02
C LYS A 77 -0.47 25.87 31.90
N ALA A 78 0.74 25.34 31.72
CA ALA A 78 1.91 25.78 32.47
C ALA A 78 2.28 27.24 32.13
N ILE A 79 2.19 27.62 30.86
CA ILE A 79 2.43 29.00 30.41
C ILE A 79 1.36 29.95 30.97
N ASP A 80 0.08 29.58 30.90
CA ASP A 80 -1.03 30.40 31.41
C ASP A 80 -0.90 30.62 32.93
N SER A 81 -0.57 29.55 33.67
CA SER A 81 -0.33 29.65 35.12
C SER A 81 0.89 30.50 35.47
N PHE A 82 1.92 30.53 34.63
CA PHE A 82 3.11 31.38 34.81
C PHE A 82 2.83 32.86 34.51
N ILE A 83 1.94 33.15 33.54
CA ILE A 83 1.53 34.52 33.22
C ILE A 83 0.59 35.08 34.30
N LYS A 84 -0.33 34.25 34.82
CA LYS A 84 -1.35 34.67 35.80
C LYS A 84 -0.84 34.79 37.24
N GLY A 85 0.28 34.14 37.56
CA GLY A 85 0.92 34.17 38.88
C GLY A 85 1.95 35.29 39.09
N ARG A 86 2.05 36.24 38.14
CA ARG A 86 2.91 37.42 38.19
C ARG A 86 2.05 38.68 38.22
#